data_AF-K3W905-F1
#
_entry.id   AF-K3W905-F1
#
_cell.length_a   1.000
_cell.length_b   1.000
_cell.length_c   1.000
_cell.angle_alpha   90.00
_cell.angle_beta   90.00
_cell.angle_gamma   90.00
#
_symmetry.space_group_name_H-M   'P 1'
#
loop_
_entity.id
_entity.type
_entity.pdbx_description
1 polymer ?
#
loop_
_entity_poly.entity_id
_entity_poly.type
_entity_poly.pdbx_seq_one_letter_code
_entity_poly.pdbx_strand_id
1 'polypeptide(L)'
;MLDSVILPFDLATTSNAVWKLTTDYFVAFSKGVYKALDPIRKTIRAEFSMTLTLGRSEMTLYDCFFAKWISENHRSILLWSSEGISDGGLLANEHLEMRRSGWTVIETVPSTDGSSSSSSSTVIQTVVRMTPTVIGASPVVSLNLLSKLSDLARSAFPHKMEVAHQMLENLLLQLYMKDHVTA
;
A
#
# COMPACT_ATOMS: atom_id res chain seq x y z
N MET A 1 4.40 10.75 -3.86
CA MET A 1 3.45 10.99 -2.75
C MET A 1 4.04 10.37 -1.50
N LEU A 2 3.83 11.00 -0.34
CA LEU A 2 4.27 10.53 0.97
C LEU A 2 3.02 10.33 1.82
N ASP A 3 2.99 9.26 2.59
CA ASP A 3 1.98 9.00 3.60
C ASP A 3 2.64 8.43 4.86
N SER A 4 2.05 8.67 6.03
CA SER A 4 2.61 8.22 7.30
C SER A 4 1.58 7.98 8.38
N VAL A 5 1.81 6.98 9.23
CA VAL A 5 1.01 6.69 10.43
C VAL A 5 1.91 6.35 11.61
N ILE A 6 1.52 6.78 12.82
CA ILE A 6 2.17 6.39 14.07
C ILE A 6 1.29 5.36 14.77
N LEU A 7 1.91 4.27 15.22
CA LEU A 7 1.23 3.16 15.88
C LEU A 7 1.83 2.94 17.28
N PRO A 8 1.00 2.68 18.31
CA PRO A 8 1.45 2.50 19.68
C PRO A 8 1.99 1.08 19.94
N PHE A 9 2.77 0.54 19.00
CA PHE A 9 3.36 -0.80 19.06
C PHE A 9 4.86 -0.74 18.75
N ASP A 10 5.62 -1.67 19.33
CA ASP A 10 7.06 -1.77 19.10
C ASP A 10 7.42 -2.12 17.64
N LEU A 11 8.69 -1.92 17.30
CA LEU A 11 9.22 -2.14 15.94
C LEU A 11 9.06 -3.59 15.47
N ALA A 12 9.32 -4.57 16.33
CA ALA A 12 9.26 -5.98 15.95
C ALA A 12 7.81 -6.40 15.68
N THR A 13 6.89 -6.04 16.58
CA THR A 13 5.46 -6.34 16.44
C THR A 13 4.88 -5.70 15.18
N THR A 14 5.15 -4.41 14.97
CA THR A 14 4.67 -3.67 13.80
C THR A 14 5.26 -4.21 12.50
N SER A 15 6.58 -4.47 12.47
CA SER A 15 7.28 -5.06 11.33
C SER A 15 6.69 -6.41 10.93
N ASN A 16 6.45 -7.29 11.91
CA ASN A 16 5.90 -8.62 11.67
C ASN A 16 4.46 -8.53 11.17
N ALA A 17 3.65 -7.62 11.71
CA ALA A 17 2.27 -7.41 11.26
C ALA A 17 2.22 -6.89 9.82
N VAL A 18 3.06 -5.92 9.45
CA VAL A 18 3.15 -5.43 8.07
C VAL A 18 3.58 -6.54 7.12
N TRP A 19 4.63 -7.30 7.50
CA TRP A 19 5.09 -8.41 6.68
C TRP A 19 3.99 -9.46 6.51
N LYS A 20 3.30 -9.82 7.59
CA LYS A 20 2.18 -10.76 7.57
C LYS A 20 1.06 -10.32 6.62
N LEU A 21 0.57 -9.09 6.73
CA LEU A 21 -0.47 -8.56 5.82
C LEU A 21 -0.02 -8.59 4.37
N THR A 22 1.26 -8.31 4.14
CA THR A 22 1.81 -8.34 2.80
C THR A 22 1.84 -9.79 2.29
N THR A 23 2.19 -10.77 3.12
CA THR A 23 2.28 -12.18 2.71
C THR A 23 1.00 -13.00 2.83
N ASP A 24 -0.05 -12.46 3.43
CA ASP A 24 -1.31 -13.17 3.59
C ASP A 24 -1.88 -13.54 2.22
N TYR A 25 -2.23 -14.82 2.08
CA TYR A 25 -2.47 -15.44 0.77
C TYR A 25 -3.60 -14.79 0.00
N PHE A 26 -4.60 -14.28 0.71
CA PHE A 26 -5.77 -13.64 0.13
C PHE A 26 -6.35 -12.63 1.11
N VAL A 27 -6.61 -11.42 0.62
CA VAL A 27 -7.38 -10.41 1.35
C VAL A 27 -8.43 -9.83 0.42
N ALA A 28 -9.70 -10.01 0.76
CA ALA A 28 -10.80 -9.28 0.12
C ALA A 28 -11.09 -7.98 0.89
N PHE A 29 -11.38 -6.92 0.15
CA PHE A 29 -11.85 -5.65 0.70
C PHE A 29 -13.00 -5.12 -0.19
N SER A 30 -13.69 -4.07 0.27
CA SER A 30 -14.98 -3.62 -0.30
C SER A 30 -15.01 -3.39 -1.81
N LYS A 31 -13.86 -3.09 -2.43
CA LYS A 31 -13.74 -2.80 -3.87
C LYS A 31 -12.66 -3.61 -4.57
N GLY A 32 -12.20 -4.72 -3.99
CA GLY A 32 -11.11 -5.45 -4.60
C GLY A 32 -10.57 -6.64 -3.81
N VAL A 33 -9.53 -7.21 -4.37
CA VAL A 33 -8.88 -8.42 -3.88
C VAL A 33 -7.37 -8.26 -3.99
N TYR A 34 -6.67 -8.77 -2.99
CA TYR A 34 -5.24 -8.98 -2.96
C TYR A 34 -4.96 -10.47 -2.84
N LYS A 35 -3.98 -10.98 -3.61
CA LYS A 35 -3.55 -12.37 -3.57
C LYS A 35 -2.03 -12.45 -3.58
N ALA A 36 -1.42 -12.90 -2.49
CA ALA A 36 -0.01 -13.25 -2.49
C ALA A 36 0.21 -14.57 -3.24
N LEU A 37 1.13 -14.57 -4.21
CA LEU A 37 1.39 -15.73 -5.06
C LEU A 37 2.56 -16.56 -4.56
N ASP A 38 3.64 -15.91 -4.13
CA ASP A 38 4.88 -16.60 -3.81
C ASP A 38 5.74 -15.82 -2.79
N PRO A 39 5.47 -15.98 -1.48
CA PRO A 39 6.31 -15.38 -0.44
C PRO A 39 7.56 -16.25 -0.21
N ILE A 40 8.63 -16.01 -0.97
CA ILE A 40 9.94 -16.68 -0.79
C ILE A 40 10.91 -15.73 -0.12
N ARG A 41 11.50 -16.14 1.01
CA ARG A 41 12.72 -15.54 1.60
C ARG A 41 12.74 -14.00 1.55
N LYS A 42 11.75 -13.36 2.18
CA LYS A 42 11.63 -11.89 2.24
C LYS A 42 11.33 -11.21 0.90
N THR A 43 10.91 -11.95 -0.11
CA THR A 43 10.37 -11.40 -1.36
C THR A 43 8.95 -11.88 -1.53
N ILE A 44 8.15 -11.09 -2.24
CA ILE A 44 6.78 -11.42 -2.55
C ILE A 44 6.44 -10.96 -3.95
N ARG A 45 5.70 -11.82 -4.65
CA ARG A 45 4.86 -11.46 -5.77
C ARG A 45 3.41 -11.56 -5.36
N ALA A 46 2.62 -10.55 -5.69
CA ALA A 46 1.19 -10.54 -5.45
C ALA A 46 0.42 -9.97 -6.64
N GLU A 47 -0.84 -10.36 -6.74
CA GLU A 47 -1.78 -9.78 -7.68
C GLU A 47 -2.83 -9.00 -6.90
N PHE A 48 -3.25 -7.89 -7.49
CA PHE A 48 -4.21 -6.99 -6.89
C PHE A 48 -5.21 -6.54 -7.95
N SER A 49 -6.49 -6.58 -7.62
CA SER A 49 -7.54 -6.01 -8.47
C SER A 49 -8.39 -5.07 -7.63
N MET A 50 -8.69 -3.89 -8.16
CA MET A 50 -9.66 -3.00 -7.51
C MET A 50 -10.48 -2.20 -8.50
N THR A 51 -11.70 -1.85 -8.11
CA THR A 51 -12.53 -0.87 -8.81
C THR A 51 -12.32 0.52 -8.23
N LEU A 52 -11.93 1.47 -9.08
CA LEU A 52 -11.82 2.89 -8.79
C LEU A 52 -13.01 3.63 -9.39
N THR A 53 -13.54 4.60 -8.65
CA THR A 53 -14.62 5.48 -9.12
C THR A 53 -14.05 6.89 -9.28
N LEU A 54 -14.11 7.44 -10.50
CA LEU A 54 -13.70 8.82 -10.80
C LEU A 54 -14.89 9.59 -11.39
N GLY A 55 -15.52 10.44 -10.58
CA GLY A 55 -16.74 11.14 -10.96
C GLY A 55 -17.89 10.16 -11.20
N ARG A 56 -18.39 10.08 -12.44
CA ARG A 56 -19.47 9.16 -12.86
C ARG A 56 -18.95 7.90 -13.56
N SER A 57 -17.64 7.73 -13.65
CA SER A 57 -17.01 6.63 -14.36
C SER A 57 -16.36 5.65 -13.39
N GLU A 58 -16.43 4.37 -13.73
CA GLU A 58 -15.74 3.30 -13.02
C GLU A 58 -14.64 2.70 -13.87
N MET A 59 -13.59 2.25 -13.21
CA MET A 59 -12.42 1.65 -13.83
C MET A 59 -11.87 0.56 -12.92
N THR A 60 -11.61 -0.62 -13.47
CA THR A 60 -10.98 -1.71 -12.74
C THR A 60 -9.49 -1.70 -13.03
N LEU A 61 -8.67 -1.63 -11.99
CA LEU A 61 -7.22 -1.73 -12.08
C LEU A 61 -6.81 -3.16 -11.73
N TYR A 62 -6.02 -3.79 -12.58
CA TYR A 62 -5.35 -5.06 -12.34
C TYR A 62 -3.86 -4.81 -12.23
N ASP A 63 -3.28 -5.12 -11.08
CA ASP A 63 -1.88 -4.86 -10.75
C ASP A 63 -1.13 -6.15 -10.40
N CYS A 64 0.10 -6.27 -10.87
CA CYS A 64 1.10 -7.18 -10.34
C CYS A 64 2.03 -6.39 -9.42
N PHE A 65 2.20 -6.85 -8.19
CA PHE A 65 3.01 -6.26 -7.14
C PHE A 65 4.21 -7.15 -6.83
N PHE A 66 5.38 -6.53 -6.69
CA PHE A 66 6.61 -7.17 -6.28
C PHE A 66 7.19 -6.40 -5.11
N ALA A 67 7.60 -7.10 -4.06
CA ALA A 67 8.30 -6.45 -2.96
C ALA A 67 9.40 -7.29 -2.36
N LYS A 68 10.32 -6.61 -1.70
CA LYS A 68 11.44 -7.17 -0.96
C LYS A 68 11.52 -6.51 0.42
N TRP A 69 11.58 -7.34 1.44
CA TRP A 69 11.80 -6.95 2.82
C TRP A 69 13.29 -6.89 3.14
N ILE A 70 13.71 -5.78 3.71
CA ILE A 70 15.08 -5.49 4.15
C ILE A 70 14.99 -5.19 5.65
N SER A 71 15.79 -5.91 6.44
CA SER A 71 15.86 -5.73 7.88
C SER A 71 17.17 -5.06 8.24
N GLU A 72 17.11 -3.94 8.93
CA GLU A 72 18.26 -3.24 9.50
C GLU A 72 18.10 -3.15 11.03
N ASN A 73 19.15 -2.73 11.74
CA ASN A 73 19.16 -2.77 13.22
C ASN A 73 18.05 -1.93 13.88
N HIS A 74 17.65 -0.82 13.25
CA HIS A 74 16.71 0.15 13.83
C HIS A 74 15.48 0.41 12.96
N ARG A 75 15.35 -0.32 11.85
CA ARG A 75 14.23 -0.14 10.93
C ARG A 75 14.01 -1.38 10.07
N SER A 76 12.78 -1.51 9.60
CA SER A 76 12.39 -2.45 8.55
C SER A 76 11.98 -1.68 7.32
N ILE A 77 12.37 -2.18 6.14
CA ILE A 77 12.07 -1.54 4.86
C ILE A 77 11.40 -2.55 3.94
N LEU A 78 10.22 -2.21 3.42
CA LEU A 78 9.58 -2.91 2.32
C LEU A 78 9.83 -2.10 1.04
N LEU A 79 10.75 -2.54 0.20
CA LEU A 79 10.96 -1.97 -1.13
C LEU A 79 10.00 -2.64 -2.10
N TRP A 80 9.27 -1.87 -2.90
CA TRP A 80 8.24 -2.43 -3.75
C TRP A 80 8.09 -1.74 -5.10
N SER A 81 7.56 -2.49 -6.06
CA SER A 81 7.18 -2.04 -7.39
C SER A 81 5.88 -2.71 -7.80
N SER A 82 5.06 -2.03 -8.58
CA SER A 82 3.89 -2.63 -9.21
C SER A 82 3.73 -2.11 -10.62
N GLU A 83 3.16 -2.97 -11.45
CA GLU A 83 2.72 -2.64 -12.80
C GLU A 83 1.30 -3.11 -12.92
N GLY A 84 0.43 -2.24 -13.41
CA GLY A 84 -0.94 -2.60 -13.64
C GLY A 84 -1.52 -1.97 -14.88
N ILE A 85 -2.62 -2.56 -15.31
CA ILE A 85 -3.42 -2.13 -16.43
C ILE A 85 -4.84 -1.88 -15.96
N SER A 86 -5.44 -0.83 -16.47
CA SER A 86 -6.85 -0.56 -16.25
C SER A 86 -7.73 -1.12 -17.35
N ASP A 87 -8.90 -1.58 -16.96
CA ASP A 87 -10.04 -1.82 -17.84
C ASP A 87 -11.23 -0.95 -17.41
N GLY A 88 -12.10 -0.59 -18.36
CA GLY A 88 -13.33 0.16 -18.10
C GLY A 88 -13.48 1.49 -18.85
N GLY A 89 -14.69 2.04 -18.78
CA GLY A 89 -15.16 3.14 -19.65
C GLY A 89 -14.57 4.53 -19.39
N LEU A 90 -13.59 4.67 -18.49
CA LEU A 90 -12.96 5.96 -18.18
C LEU A 90 -12.24 6.55 -19.41
N LEU A 91 -11.67 5.67 -20.25
CA LEU A 91 -10.83 6.03 -21.38
C LEU A 91 -11.34 5.48 -22.73
N ALA A 92 -12.62 5.09 -22.80
CA ALA A 92 -13.24 4.49 -23.98
C ALA A 92 -12.47 3.27 -24.53
N ASN A 93 -11.70 3.43 -25.63
CA ASN A 93 -10.90 2.37 -26.26
C ASN A 93 -9.41 2.41 -25.85
N GLU A 94 -9.02 3.35 -24.99
CA GLU A 94 -7.65 3.48 -24.49
C GLU A 94 -7.51 2.73 -23.16
N HIS A 95 -6.29 2.28 -22.87
CA HIS A 95 -5.97 1.63 -21.59
C HIS A 95 -4.98 2.48 -20.81
N LEU A 96 -5.15 2.55 -19.49
CA LEU A 96 -4.17 3.14 -18.58
C LEU A 96 -3.25 2.05 -18.06
N GLU A 97 -1.96 2.18 -18.35
CA GLU A 97 -0.92 1.49 -17.62
C GLU A 97 -0.47 2.35 -16.44
N MET A 98 -0.31 1.71 -15.29
CA MET A 98 0.20 2.33 -14.08
C MET A 98 1.44 1.58 -13.61
N ARG A 99 2.62 2.21 -13.77
CA ARG A 99 3.83 1.75 -13.08
C ARG A 99 3.99 2.53 -11.78
N ARG A 100 4.20 1.82 -10.68
CA ARG A 100 4.49 2.40 -9.37
C ARG A 100 5.72 1.77 -8.78
N SER A 101 6.50 2.55 -8.07
CA SER A 101 7.58 2.05 -7.24
C SER A 101 7.69 2.90 -5.99
N GLY A 102 8.19 2.30 -4.93
CA GLY A 102 8.21 2.96 -3.65
C GLY A 102 8.89 2.14 -2.59
N TRP A 103 8.90 2.69 -1.40
CA TRP A 103 9.34 2.00 -0.22
C TRP A 103 8.47 2.38 0.95
N THR A 104 8.29 1.44 1.87
CA THR A 104 7.69 1.65 3.17
C THR A 104 8.76 1.43 4.24
N VAL A 105 9.00 2.42 5.09
CA VAL A 105 9.93 2.36 6.23
C VAL A 105 9.12 2.23 7.50
N ILE A 106 9.56 1.35 8.39
CA ILE A 106 9.02 1.18 9.75
C ILE A 106 10.18 1.42 10.70
N GLU A 107 10.04 2.38 11.59
CA GLU A 107 11.09 2.76 12.55
C GLU A 107 10.48 3.11 13.91
N THR A 108 11.30 3.05 14.96
CA THR A 108 10.89 3.45 16.30
C THR A 108 10.78 4.97 16.38
N VAL A 109 9.70 5.48 16.98
CA VAL A 109 9.59 6.91 17.29
C VAL A 109 10.51 7.20 18.47
N PRO A 110 11.47 8.15 18.35
CA PRO A 110 12.32 8.52 19.47
C PRO A 110 11.46 9.06 20.63
N SER A 111 11.57 8.46 21.82
CA SER A 111 10.95 9.00 23.02
C SER A 111 11.60 10.34 23.39
N THR A 112 10.84 11.43 23.35
CA THR A 112 11.34 12.77 23.69
C THR A 112 11.61 12.95 25.18
N ASP A 113 11.03 12.11 26.04
CA ASP A 113 10.83 12.49 27.45
C ASP A 113 11.73 11.75 28.46
N GLY A 114 12.66 10.89 28.02
CA GLY A 114 13.60 10.19 28.93
C GLY A 114 12.93 9.27 29.98
N SER A 115 11.60 9.18 29.99
CA SER A 115 10.84 8.33 30.89
C SER A 115 10.92 6.89 30.39
N SER A 116 11.47 6.00 31.23
CA SER A 116 11.58 4.56 30.99
C SER A 116 10.23 3.82 30.90
N SER A 117 9.10 4.54 30.98
CA SER A 117 7.74 4.01 30.89
C SER A 117 7.01 4.35 29.58
N SER A 118 7.67 4.97 28.59
CA SER A 118 7.02 5.26 27.31
C SER A 118 6.81 3.95 26.55
N SER A 119 5.55 3.55 26.38
CA SER A 119 5.13 2.52 25.41
C SER A 119 5.82 2.79 24.07
N SER A 120 6.64 1.84 23.61
CA SER A 120 7.39 1.97 22.36
C SER A 120 6.41 2.16 21.21
N SER A 121 6.50 3.30 20.53
CA SER A 121 5.70 3.61 19.35
C SER A 121 6.55 3.48 18.10
N THR A 122 5.90 3.22 16.98
CA THR A 122 6.53 3.12 15.67
C THR A 122 5.88 4.07 14.70
N VAL A 123 6.67 4.56 13.75
CA VAL A 123 6.18 5.30 12.60
C VAL A 123 6.35 4.45 11.35
N ILE A 124 5.31 4.42 10.54
CA ILE A 124 5.32 3.83 9.21
C ILE A 124 5.27 4.98 8.22
N GLN A 125 6.20 5.01 7.28
CA GLN A 125 6.27 6.02 6.23
C GLN A 125 6.33 5.34 4.87
N THR A 126 5.42 5.68 3.98
CA THR A 126 5.39 5.15 2.61
C THR A 126 5.62 6.26 1.61
N VAL A 127 6.64 6.08 0.78
CA VAL A 127 6.91 6.94 -0.37
C VAL A 127 6.59 6.17 -1.64
N VAL A 128 5.80 6.77 -2.51
CA VAL A 128 5.49 6.23 -3.84
C VAL A 128 5.83 7.22 -4.95
N ARG A 129 6.42 6.68 -6.01
CA ARG A 129 6.47 7.26 -7.34
C ARG A 129 5.48 6.54 -8.23
N MET A 130 4.65 7.29 -8.95
CA MET A 130 3.66 6.76 -9.88
C MET A 130 3.91 7.37 -11.26
N THR A 131 3.89 6.53 -12.28
CA THR A 131 4.03 6.90 -13.69
C THR A 131 2.85 6.31 -14.46
N PRO A 132 1.78 7.09 -14.68
CA PRO A 132 0.68 6.69 -15.55
C PRO A 132 1.08 6.83 -17.03
N THR A 133 0.72 5.85 -17.85
CA THR A 133 0.93 5.84 -19.30
C THR A 133 -0.39 5.46 -19.98
N VAL A 134 -0.85 6.26 -20.95
CA VAL A 134 -2.06 5.93 -21.71
C VAL A 134 -1.66 5.28 -23.03
N ILE A 135 -2.17 4.07 -23.27
CA ILE A 135 -1.96 3.34 -24.52
C ILE A 135 -3.15 3.56 -25.44
N GLY A 136 -2.86 3.81 -26.72
CA GLY A 136 -3.88 4.09 -27.74
C GLY A 136 -4.25 5.57 -27.85
N ALA A 137 -3.64 6.44 -27.03
CA ALA A 137 -3.85 7.87 -27.10
C ALA A 137 -3.35 8.46 -28.43
N SER A 138 -4.15 9.34 -29.01
CA SER A 138 -3.72 10.25 -30.07
C SER A 138 -2.48 11.03 -29.60
N PRO A 139 -1.51 11.36 -30.49
CA PRO A 139 -0.32 12.15 -30.14
C PRO A 139 -0.65 13.51 -29.50
N VAL A 140 -1.89 13.98 -29.62
CA VAL A 140 -2.42 15.12 -28.87
C VAL A 140 -3.11 14.60 -27.60
N VAL A 141 -2.33 14.39 -26.54
CA VAL A 141 -2.88 14.15 -25.21
C VAL A 141 -3.66 15.39 -24.78
N SER A 142 -4.98 15.27 -24.65
CA SER A 142 -5.80 16.40 -24.20
C SER A 142 -5.43 16.79 -22.77
N LEU A 143 -5.42 18.10 -22.46
CA LEU A 143 -5.21 18.60 -21.09
C LEU A 143 -6.22 17.99 -20.09
N ASN A 144 -7.42 17.65 -20.57
CA ASN A 144 -8.44 16.97 -19.79
C ASN A 144 -8.01 15.56 -19.36
N LEU A 145 -7.32 14.81 -20.23
CA LEU A 145 -6.78 13.49 -19.90
C LEU A 145 -5.69 13.60 -18.84
N LEU A 146 -4.75 14.55 -18.98
CA LEU A 146 -3.71 14.80 -17.97
C LEU A 146 -4.32 15.17 -16.61
N SER A 147 -5.34 16.01 -16.58
CA SER A 147 -6.06 16.36 -15.34
C SER A 147 -6.67 15.11 -14.68
N LYS A 148 -7.38 14.28 -15.46
CA LYS A 148 -8.01 13.06 -14.94
C LYS A 148 -6.98 12.07 -14.38
N LEU A 149 -5.83 11.91 -15.04
CA LEU A 149 -4.75 11.03 -14.57
C LEU A 149 -4.12 11.56 -13.28
N SER A 150 -3.92 12.87 -13.18
CA SER A 150 -3.44 13.50 -11.96
C SER A 150 -4.44 13.33 -10.81
N ASP A 151 -5.74 13.51 -11.08
CA ASP A 151 -6.80 13.31 -10.09
C ASP A 151 -6.91 11.86 -9.65
N LEU A 152 -6.76 10.92 -10.57
CA LEU A 152 -6.70 9.50 -10.27
C LEU A 152 -5.50 9.17 -9.37
N ALA A 153 -4.31 9.64 -9.73
CA ALA A 153 -3.09 9.42 -8.95
C ALA A 153 -3.23 9.98 -7.52
N ARG A 154 -3.77 11.20 -7.42
CA ARG A 154 -3.98 11.92 -6.16
C ARG A 154 -5.04 11.28 -5.26
N SER A 155 -6.08 10.69 -5.83
CA SER A 155 -7.18 10.07 -5.08
C SER A 155 -6.93 8.60 -4.72
N ALA A 156 -6.34 7.83 -5.63
CA ALA A 156 -6.17 6.39 -5.46
C ALA A 156 -5.14 6.04 -4.38
N PHE A 157 -4.07 6.82 -4.25
CA PHE A 157 -3.01 6.48 -3.30
C PHE A 157 -3.41 6.68 -1.82
N PRO A 158 -3.96 7.84 -1.39
CA PRO A 158 -4.41 8.01 -0.01
C PRO A 158 -5.46 6.97 0.40
N HIS A 159 -6.41 6.66 -0.49
CA HIS A 159 -7.43 5.66 -0.21
C HIS A 159 -6.85 4.25 -0.02
N LYS A 160 -5.86 3.86 -0.85
CA LYS A 160 -5.15 2.58 -0.68
C LYS A 160 -4.41 2.54 0.66
N MET A 161 -3.76 3.63 1.05
CA MET A 161 -3.03 3.70 2.31
C MET A 161 -3.96 3.65 3.52
N GLU A 162 -5.09 4.35 3.47
CA GLU A 162 -6.12 4.31 4.52
C GLU A 162 -6.62 2.87 4.75
N VAL A 163 -6.95 2.14 3.68
CA VAL A 163 -7.37 0.73 3.78
C VAL A 163 -6.24 -0.13 4.36
N ALA A 164 -5.00 0.06 3.91
CA ALA A 164 -3.85 -0.69 4.41
C ALA A 164 -3.58 -0.42 5.89
N HIS A 165 -3.66 0.84 6.33
CA HIS A 165 -3.50 1.24 7.72
C HIS A 165 -4.60 0.65 8.60
N GLN A 166 -5.86 0.71 8.16
CA GLN A 166 -6.96 0.12 8.91
C GLN A 166 -6.81 -1.41 9.05
N MET A 167 -6.41 -2.09 7.98
CA MET A 167 -6.13 -3.54 8.04
C MET A 167 -4.99 -3.86 9.01
N LEU A 168 -3.95 -3.02 9.03
CA LEU A 168 -2.82 -3.18 9.92
C LEU A 168 -3.18 -2.96 11.38
N GLU A 169 -3.92 -1.89 11.68
CA GLU A 169 -4.40 -1.62 13.02
C GLU A 169 -5.29 -2.76 13.52
N ASN A 170 -6.21 -3.24 12.68
CA ASN A 170 -7.06 -4.39 13.02
C ASN A 170 -6.24 -5.64 13.34
N LEU A 171 -5.21 -5.93 12.54
CA LEU A 171 -4.33 -7.09 12.79
C LEU A 171 -3.55 -6.93 14.11
N LEU A 172 -2.99 -5.75 14.36
CA LEU A 172 -2.23 -5.46 15.57
C LEU A 172 -3.09 -5.57 16.83
N LEU A 173 -4.31 -5.02 16.80
CA LEU A 173 -5.26 -5.14 17.90
C LEU A 173 -5.65 -6.60 18.16
N GLN A 174 -5.88 -7.39 17.10
CA GLN A 174 -6.17 -8.82 17.24
C GLN A 174 -5.02 -9.60 17.86
N LEU A 175 -3.78 -9.30 17.49
CA LEU A 175 -2.59 -9.93 18.09
C LEU A 175 -2.48 -9.54 19.57
N TYR A 176 -2.61 -8.25 19.88
CA TYR A 176 -2.56 -7.75 21.25
C TYR A 176 -3.62 -8.39 22.15
N MET A 177 -4.89 -8.47 21.69
CA MET A 177 -5.98 -9.09 22.44
C MET A 177 -5.73 -10.57 22.73
N LYS A 178 -5.16 -11.33 21.77
CA LYS A 178 -4.86 -12.75 21.99
C LYS A 178 -3.85 -12.95 23.11
N ASP A 179 -2.82 -12.12 23.16
CA ASP A 179 -1.74 -12.23 24.14
C ASP A 179 -2.19 -11.81 25.56
N HIS A 180 -3.26 -11.01 25.69
CA HIS A 180 -3.72 -10.45 26.98
C HIS A 180 -5.04 -11.03 27.51
N VAL A 181 -5.76 -11.83 26.70
CA VAL A 181 -7.00 -12.51 27.12
C VAL A 181 -6.75 -13.98 27.50
N THR A 182 -5.56 -14.52 27.20
CA THR A 182 -5.17 -15.90 27.56
C THR A 182 -4.25 -16.01 28.78
N ALA A 183 -4.00 -14.90 29.48
CA ALA A 183 -3.27 -14.82 30.74
C ALA A 183 -4.24 -14.59 31.91
#